data_AF-A0A3C0E1K8-F1
#
_entry.id   AF-A0A3C0E1K8-F1
#
_cell.length_a   1.000
_cell.length_b   1.000
_cell.length_c   1.000
_cell.angle_alpha   90.00
_cell.angle_beta   90.00
_cell.angle_gamma   90.00
#
_symmetry.space_group_name_H-M   'P 1'
#
loop_
_entity.id
_entity.type
_entity.pdbx_description
1 polymer ?
#
loop_
_entity_poly.entity_id
_entity_poly.type
_entity_poly.pdbx_seq_one_letter_code
_entity_poly.pdbx_strand_id
1 'polypeptide(L)' 'INRAPAKVQSALLEAMQERQVTIGGETHPLPEPFLVLATQNPVEQEGT' A
#
# COMPACT_ATOMS: atom_id res chain seq x y z
N ILE A 1 5.08 -0.50 -7.18
CA ILE A 1 4.73 0.44 -6.09
C ILE A 1 5.02 1.90 -6.45
N ASN A 2 6.16 2.20 -7.09
CA ASN A 2 6.57 3.57 -7.41
C ASN A 2 5.74 4.29 -8.51
N ARG A 3 4.88 3.56 -9.24
CA ARG A 3 3.92 4.11 -10.22
C ARG A 3 2.64 4.67 -9.63
N ALA A 4 2.30 4.29 -8.40
CA ALA A 4 1.08 4.74 -7.76
C ALA A 4 1.30 6.13 -7.13
N PRO A 5 0.28 7.00 -7.06
CA PRO A 5 0.38 8.26 -6.32
C PRO A 5 0.82 8.03 -4.87
N ALA A 6 1.53 9.00 -4.27
CA ALA A 6 2.04 8.89 -2.90
C ALA A 6 0.95 8.48 -1.89
N LYS A 7 -0.26 9.04 -2.01
CA LYS A 7 -1.42 8.68 -1.16
C LYS A 7 -1.77 7.19 -1.22
N VAL A 8 -1.68 6.57 -2.39
CA VAL A 8 -1.96 5.14 -2.57
C VAL A 8 -0.84 4.30 -1.95
N GLN A 9 0.42 4.74 -2.09
CA GLN A 9 1.55 4.08 -1.46
C GLN A 9 1.44 4.14 0.07
N SER A 10 1.09 5.30 0.64
CA SER A 10 0.86 5.46 2.08
C SER A 10 -0.27 4.56 2.59
N ALA A 11 -1.40 4.50 1.89
CA ALA A 11 -2.51 3.62 2.27
C ALA A 11 -2.12 2.13 2.27
N LEU A 12 -1.28 1.69 1.33
CA LEU A 12 -0.75 0.32 1.33
C LEU A 12 0.12 0.06 2.57
N LEU A 13 1.02 0.99 2.91
CA LEU A 13 1.90 0.86 4.07
C LEU A 13 1.12 0.84 5.38
N GLU A 14 0.09 1.68 5.49
CA GLU A 14 -0.85 1.70 6.61
C GLU A 14 -1.56 0.35 6.76
N ALA A 15 -2.11 -0.19 5.67
CA ALA A 15 -2.75 -1.50 5.69
C ALA A 15 -1.80 -2.63 6.11
N MET A 16 -0.53 -2.58 5.67
CA MET A 16 0.50 -3.55 6.06
C MET A 16 0.86 -3.46 7.55
N GLN A 17 0.94 -2.24 8.09
CA GLN A 17 1.32 -1.99 9.49
C GLN A 17 0.17 -2.32 10.45
N GLU A 18 -1.03 -1.84 10.15
CA GLU A 18 -2.20 -1.96 11.02
C GLU A 18 -2.95 -3.28 10.82
N ARG A 19 -2.68 -4.02 9.74
CA ARG A 19 -3.37 -5.26 9.34
C ARG A 19 -4.89 -5.12 9.25
N GLN A 20 -5.36 -3.91 8.94
CA GLN A 20 -6.77 -3.59 8.76
C GLN A 20 -6.91 -2.41 7.80
N VAL A 21 -8.13 -2.20 7.30
CA VAL A 21 -8.48 -1.04 6.46
C VAL A 21 -9.83 -0.48 6.91
N THR A 22 -9.99 0.84 6.87
CA THR A 22 -11.27 1.49 7.15
C THR A 22 -11.90 1.99 5.85
N ILE A 23 -13.13 1.57 5.58
CA ILE A 23 -13.90 1.95 4.38
C ILE A 23 -15.26 2.47 4.84
N GLY A 24 -15.59 3.72 4.50
CA GLY A 24 -16.89 4.30 4.87
C GLY A 24 -17.13 4.38 6.39
N GLY A 25 -16.07 4.38 7.20
CA GLY A 25 -16.14 4.39 8.68
C GLY A 25 -16.21 3.00 9.32
N GLU A 26 -16.29 1.93 8.53
CA GLU A 26 -16.23 0.55 9.01
C GLU A 26 -14.80 0.00 8.85
N THR A 27 -14.27 -0.63 9.89
CA THR A 27 -12.93 -1.24 9.87
C THR A 27 -13.02 -2.73 9.56
N HIS A 28 -12.25 -3.17 8.58
CA HIS A 28 -12.15 -4.56 8.14
C HIS A 28 -10.74 -5.08 8.38
N PRO A 29 -10.57 -6.23 9.06
CA PRO A 29 -9.26 -6.86 9.21
C PRO A 29 -8.76 -7.44 7.89
N LEU A 30 -7.45 -7.45 7.69
CA LEU A 30 -6.84 -8.16 6.57
C LEU A 30 -6.82 -9.67 6.82
N PRO A 31 -6.98 -10.50 5.77
CA PRO A 31 -6.98 -11.95 5.90
C PRO A 31 -5.62 -12.49 6.34
N GLU A 32 -5.61 -13.58 7.10
CA GLU A 32 -4.36 -14.25 7.49
C GLU A 32 -4.16 -15.56 6.69
N PRO A 33 -3.02 -15.73 6.00
CA PRO A 33 -1.87 -14.80 5.92
C PRO A 33 -2.12 -13.62 4.95
N PHE A 34 -1.56 -12.46 5.29
CA PHE A 34 -1.47 -11.29 4.40
C PHE A 34 -0.02 -11.07 3.97
N LEU A 35 0.26 -11.19 2.67
CA LEU A 35 1.59 -10.98 2.10
C LEU A 35 1.51 -9.97 0.97
N VAL A 36 2.42 -8.99 1.01
CA VAL A 36 2.60 -8.02 -0.08
C VAL A 36 3.96 -8.27 -0.72
N LEU A 37 3.94 -8.51 -2.04
CA LEU A 37 5.14 -8.50 -2.87
C LEU A 37 5.10 -7.29 -3.79
N ALA A 38 5.86 -6.25 -3.46
CA ALA A 38 5.92 -5.03 -4.23
C ALA A 38 7.18 -4.98 -5.09
N THR A 39 7.03 -4.61 -6.36
CA THR A 39 8.16 -4.32 -7.27
C THR A 39 8.25 -2.82 -7.55
N GLN A 40 9.46 -2.34 -7.85
CA GLN A 40 9.72 -0.97 -8.30
C GLN A 40 10.38 -1.00 -9.68
N ASN A 41 10.00 -0.07 -10.56
CA ASN A 41 10.71 0.14 -11.82
C ASN A 41 11.77 1.25 -11.63
N PRO A 42 13.09 0.96 -11.73
CA PRO A 42 14.14 1.93 -11.43
C PRO A 42 14.12 3.19 -12.32
N VAL A 43 13.56 3.11 -13.53
CA VAL A 43 13.55 4.20 -14.52
C VAL A 43 12.64 5.37 -14.12
N GLU A 44 11.65 5.16 -13.23
CA GLU A 44 10.74 6.24 -12.83
C GLU A 44 11.28 7.17 -11.74
N GLN A 45 12.48 6.92 -11.21
CA GLN A 45 13.14 7.87 -10.30
C GLN A 45 14.00 8.91 -11.04
N GLU A 46 14.29 8.74 -12.34
CA GLU A 46 15.20 9.62 -13.09
C GLU A 46 14.55 10.95 -13.56
N GLY A 47 13.32 11.24 -13.12
CA GLY A 47 12.52 12.41 -13.55
C GLY A 47 12.37 13.54 -12.53
N THR A 48 13.29 13.68 -11.57
CA THR A 48 13.38 14.85 -10.66
C THR A 48 14.53 15.76 -11.01
#